data_AF-A0A957XYM2-F1
#
_entry.id   AF-A0A957XYM2-F1
#
_cell.length_a   1.000
_cell.length_b   1.000
_cell.length_c   1.000
_cell.angle_alpha   90.00
_cell.angle_beta   90.00
_cell.angle_gamma   90.00
#
_symmetry.space_group_name_H-M   'P 1'
#
loop_
_entity.id
_entity.type
_entity.pdbx_description
1 polymer ?
#
loop_
_entity_poly.entity_id
_entity_poly.type
_entity_poly.pdbx_seq_one_letter_code
_entity_poly.pdbx_strand_id
1 'polypeptide(L)' 'MATFPYDHVITENLQTSAELIVNTRPKEERVDWVAFLMNEMLSIITPEHGQKLLEDVQARIGDRLETGAW' A
#
# COMPACT_ATOMS: atom_id res chain seq x y z
N MET A 1 -11.89 -9.09 -19.07
CA MET A 1 -10.99 -8.35 -18.16
C MET A 1 -11.82 -7.29 -17.47
N ALA A 2 -12.07 -7.41 -16.17
CA ALA A 2 -12.74 -6.36 -15.42
C ALA A 2 -11.74 -5.20 -15.26
N THR A 3 -11.89 -4.16 -16.07
CA THR A 3 -11.24 -2.87 -15.81
C THR A 3 -11.98 -2.26 -14.63
N PHE A 4 -11.45 -2.45 -13.42
CA PHE A 4 -11.90 -1.67 -12.29
C PHE A 4 -11.69 -0.19 -12.66
N PRO A 5 -12.75 0.64 -12.72
CA PRO A 5 -12.57 2.05 -13.02
C PRO A 5 -11.68 2.64 -11.94
N TYR A 6 -10.66 3.39 -12.36
CA TYR A 6 -9.83 4.17 -11.45
C TYR A 6 -10.74 5.06 -10.59
N ASP A 7 -10.71 4.84 -9.28
CA ASP A 7 -11.43 5.68 -8.31
C ASP A 7 -10.44 6.72 -7.76
N HIS A 8 -10.64 7.96 -8.19
CA HIS A 8 -9.79 9.09 -7.79
C HIS A 8 -9.89 9.37 -6.29
N VAL A 9 -11.06 9.20 -5.66
CA VAL A 9 -11.27 9.47 -4.24
C VAL A 9 -10.53 8.43 -3.40
N ILE A 10 -10.63 7.16 -3.75
CA ILE A 10 -9.89 6.09 -3.05
C ILE A 10 -8.39 6.31 -3.20
N THR A 11 -7.94 6.68 -4.40
CA THR A 11 -6.51 6.91 -4.67
C THR A 11 -5.98 8.09 -3.86
N GLU A 12 -6.68 9.23 -3.84
CA GLU A 12 -6.31 10.41 -3.07
C GLU A 12 -6.31 10.13 -1.56
N ASN A 13 -7.29 9.39 -1.06
CA ASN A 13 -7.36 9.01 0.36
C ASN A 13 -6.19 8.11 0.78
N LEU A 14 -5.79 7.16 -0.08
CA LEU A 14 -4.62 6.31 0.18
C LEU A 14 -3.32 7.11 0.16
N GLN A 15 -3.16 8.03 -0.80
CA GLN A 15 -2.00 8.93 -0.87
C GLN A 15 -1.92 9.82 0.38
N THR A 16 -3.04 10.45 0.74
CA THR A 16 -3.14 11.30 1.94
C THR A 16 -2.79 10.51 3.21
N SER A 17 -3.29 9.28 3.33
CA SER A 17 -2.99 8.41 4.47
C SER A 17 -1.50 8.06 4.54
N ALA A 18 -0.88 7.75 3.39
CA ALA A 18 0.55 7.49 3.33
C ALA A 18 1.38 8.72 3.72
N GLU A 19 1.01 9.91 3.23
CA GLU A 19 1.65 11.18 3.61
C GLU A 19 1.52 11.46 5.11
N LEU A 20 0.34 11.23 5.69
CA LEU A 20 0.12 11.39 7.13
C LEU A 20 1.02 10.44 7.93
N ILE A 21 1.12 9.17 7.54
CA ILE A 21 2.00 8.21 8.21
C ILE A 21 3.46 8.69 8.15
N VAL A 22 3.93 9.10 6.97
CA VAL A 22 5.32 9.52 6.77
C VAL A 22 5.65 10.85 7.47
N ASN A 23 4.72 11.79 7.54
CA ASN A 23 4.98 13.13 8.06
C ASN A 23 4.68 13.29 9.55
N THR A 24 3.74 12.51 10.10
CA THR A 24 3.26 12.71 11.47
C THR A 24 3.68 11.62 12.45
N ARG A 25 3.96 10.40 11.99
CA ARG A 25 4.30 9.29 12.89
C ARG A 25 5.81 9.22 13.13
N PRO A 26 6.24 8.91 14.38
CA PRO A 26 7.62 8.56 14.69
C PRO A 26 8.13 7.48 13.75
N LYS A 27 9.41 7.53 13.35
CA LYS A 27 9.96 6.61 12.35
C LYS A 27 9.80 5.15 12.75
N GLU A 28 9.88 4.90 14.05
CA GLU A 28 9.79 3.59 14.69
C GLU A 28 8.38 2.98 14.55
N GLU A 29 7.34 3.82 14.43
CA GLU A 29 5.94 3.39 14.33
C GLU A 29 5.44 3.28 12.89
N ARG A 30 6.16 3.82 11.90
CA ARG A 30 5.66 3.93 10.51
C ARG A 30 5.35 2.57 9.89
N VAL A 31 6.18 1.58 10.18
CA VAL A 31 5.99 0.21 9.67
C VAL A 31 4.69 -0.38 10.20
N ASP A 32 4.40 -0.20 11.49
CA ASP A 32 3.16 -0.69 12.11
C ASP A 32 1.92 -0.01 11.52
N TRP A 33 2.00 1.30 11.25
CA TRP A 33 0.92 2.03 10.60
C TRP A 33 0.69 1.62 9.14
N VAL A 34 1.76 1.34 8.39
CA VAL A 34 1.65 0.80 7.03
C VAL A 34 1.05 -0.60 7.07
N ALA A 35 1.47 -1.45 8.02
CA ALA A 35 0.91 -2.79 8.20
C ALA A 35 -0.58 -2.73 8.56
N PHE A 36 -0.99 -1.80 9.43
CA PHE A 36 -2.39 -1.54 9.74
C PHE A 36 -3.18 -1.20 8.46
N LEU A 37 -2.73 -0.23 7.66
CA LEU A 37 -3.41 0.15 6.42
C LEU A 37 -3.53 -1.01 5.43
N MET A 38 -2.48 -1.81 5.29
CA MET A 38 -2.50 -3.02 4.45
C MET A 38 -3.54 -4.03 4.94
N ASN A 39 -3.63 -4.27 6.24
CA ASN A 39 -4.62 -5.19 6.82
C ASN A 39 -6.06 -4.71 6.59
N GLU A 40 -6.32 -3.41 6.76
CA GLU A 40 -7.63 -2.82 6.48
C GLU A 40 -8.02 -3.00 5.00
N MET A 41 -7.08 -2.76 4.07
CA MET A 41 -7.32 -3.00 2.64
C MET A 41 -7.57 -4.47 2.31
N LEU A 42 -6.83 -5.39 2.92
CA LEU A 42 -7.02 -6.82 2.73
C LEU A 42 -8.37 -7.31 3.26
N SER A 43 -8.94 -6.65 4.28
CA SER A 43 -10.23 -7.01 4.86
C SER A 43 -11.43 -6.75 3.95
N ILE A 44 -11.28 -5.84 2.98
CA ILE A 44 -12.37 -5.39 2.08
C ILE A 44 -12.28 -5.95 0.66
N ILE A 45 -11.19 -6.64 0.32
CA ILE A 45 -10.99 -7.25 -1.01
C ILE A 45 -11.07 -8.77 -0.95
N THR A 46 -11.31 -9.40 -2.11
CA THR A 46 -11.33 -10.86 -2.19
C THR A 46 -9.93 -11.44 -1.96
N PRO A 47 -9.80 -12.67 -1.41
CA PRO A 47 -8.50 -13.28 -1.14
C PRO A 47 -7.55 -13.33 -2.35
N GLU A 48 -8.09 -13.61 -3.54
CA GLU A 48 -7.33 -13.65 -4.80
C GLU A 48 -6.73 -12.27 -5.16
N HIS A 49 -7.51 -11.20 -5.02
CA HIS A 49 -7.01 -9.84 -5.24
C HIS A 49 -6.04 -9.39 -4.15
N GLY A 50 -6.25 -9.82 -2.91
CA GLY A 50 -5.34 -9.55 -1.80
C GLY A 50 -3.98 -10.23 -1.97
N GLN A 51 -3.96 -11.49 -2.40
CA GLN A 51 -2.73 -12.19 -2.71
C GLN A 51 -1.96 -11.48 -3.83
N LYS A 52 -2.64 -11.11 -4.91
CA LYS A 52 -2.03 -10.36 -6.01
C LYS A 52 -1.45 -9.02 -5.56
N LEU A 53 -2.17 -8.28 -4.71
CA LEU A 53 -1.69 -7.02 -4.15
C LEU A 53 -0.39 -7.22 -3.37
N LEU A 54 -0.30 -8.26 -2.53
CA LEU A 54 0.89 -8.57 -1.75
C LEU A 54 2.08 -8.95 -2.64
N GLU A 55 1.85 -9.75 -3.67
CA GLU A 55 2.87 -10.12 -4.67
C GLU A 55 3.40 -8.88 -5.41
N ASP A 56 2.51 -7.99 -5.87
CA ASP A 56 2.87 -6.74 -6.56
C ASP A 56 3.68 -5.80 -5.64
N VAL A 57 3.31 -5.70 -4.36
CA VAL A 57 4.05 -4.89 -3.38
C VAL A 57 5.44 -5.48 -3.12
N GLN A 58 5.53 -6.79 -2.93
CA GLN A 58 6.81 -7.47 -2.70
C GLN A 58 7.76 -7.32 -3.89
N ALA A 59 7.26 -7.46 -5.12
CA ALA A 59 8.05 -7.25 -6.34
C ALA A 59 8.62 -5.84 -6.40
N ARG A 60 7.78 -4.81 -6.17
CA ARG A 60 8.23 -3.40 -6.18
C ARG A 60 9.24 -3.06 -5.09
N ILE A 61 9.12 -3.68 -3.91
CA ILE A 61 10.12 -3.54 -2.85
C ILE A 61 11.45 -4.18 -3.30
N GLY A 62 11.40 -5.37 -3.89
CA GLY A 62 12.56 -6.05 -4.47
C GLY A 62 13.27 -5.17 -5.51
N ASP A 63 12.52 -4.64 -6.49
CA ASP A 63 13.06 -3.75 -7.53
C ASP A 63 13.78 -2.52 -6.94
N ARG A 64 13.20 -1.91 -5.89
CA ARG A 64 13.81 -0.74 -5.22
C ARG A 64 15.07 -1.09 -4.43
N LEU A 65 15.12 -2.27 -3.83
CA LEU A 65 16.31 -2.77 -3.13
C LEU A 65 17.47 -3.04 -4.12
N GLU A 66 17.16 -3.60 -5.29
CA GLU A 66 18.15 -3.87 -6.34
C GLU A 66 18.65 -2.60 -7.03
N THR A 67 17.78 -1.62 -7.23
CA THR A 67 18.10 -0.35 -7.92
C THR A 67 18.64 0.75 -7.01
N GLY A 68 18.49 0.61 -5.69
CA GLY A 68 18.91 1.63 -4.71
C GLY A 68 18.09 2.92 -4.75
N ALA A 69 16.93 2.93 -5.41
CA ALA A 69 16.05 4.08 -5.56
C ALA A 69 15.02 4.15 -4.41
N TRP A 70 15.28 5.00 -3.42
CA TRP A 70 14.36 5.32 -2.32
C TRP A 70 13.56 6.59 -2.60
#